data_AF-A0A7X9BZ82-F1
#
_entry.id   AF-A0A7X9BZ82-F1
#
_cell.length_a   1.000
_cell.length_b   1.000
_cell.length_c   1.000
_cell.angle_alpha   90.00
_cell.angle_beta   90.00
_cell.angle_gamma   90.00
#
_symmetry.space_group_name_H-M   'P 1'
#
loop_
_entity.id
_entity.type
_entity.pdbx_description
1 polymer ?
#
loop_
_entity_poly.entity_id
_entity_poly.type
_entity_poly.pdbx_seq_one_letter_code
_entity_poly.pdbx_strand_id
1 'polypeptide(L)' 'HNIEGRPVWKPLHLQPVFKDCLYFTHEENRSVSDELFAQGVCLPSGSSLTEEEQDKVIQVMRSILI' A
#
# COMPACT_ATOMS: atom_id res chain seq x y z
N HIS A 1 -5.73 11.68 -12.91
CA HIS A 1 -4.57 11.14 -13.66
C HIS A 1 -4.87 9.84 -14.43
N ASN A 2 -5.98 9.13 -14.17
CA ASN A 2 -6.30 7.82 -14.77
C ASN A 2 -5.18 6.78 -14.56
N ILE A 3 -4.71 6.67 -13.32
CA ILE A 3 -3.67 5.75 -12.86
C ILE A 3 -4.30 5.00 -11.70
N GLU A 4 -4.43 3.68 -11.82
CA GLU A 4 -4.95 2.87 -10.71
C GLU A 4 -3.86 2.77 -9.62
N GLY A 5 -4.25 3.09 -8.39
CA GLY A 5 -3.45 2.82 -7.20
C GLY A 5 -4.29 2.02 -6.23
N ARG A 6 -3.65 1.09 -5.51
CA ARG A 6 -4.32 0.28 -4.48
C ARG A 6 -3.57 0.44 -3.17
N PRO A 7 -4.24 0.55 -2.01
CA PRO A 7 -3.56 0.38 -0.73
C PRO A 7 -2.85 -0.96 -0.70
N VAL A 8 -1.78 -1.07 0.09
CA VAL A 8 -1.21 -2.39 0.38
C VAL A 8 -2.23 -3.25 1.13
N TRP A 9 -1.94 -4.53 1.29
CA TRP A 9 -2.87 -5.46 1.92
C TRP A 9 -3.25 -5.03 3.34
N LYS A 10 -4.57 -4.95 3.59
CA LYS A 10 -5.09 -4.75 4.94
C LYS A 10 -4.72 -5.94 5.83
N PRO A 11 -4.01 -5.72 6.95
CA PRO A 11 -3.55 -6.78 7.84
C PRO A 11 -4.73 -7.64 8.34
N LEU A 12 -4.47 -8.94 8.53
CA LEU A 12 -5.51 -9.89 8.87
C LEU A 12 -6.20 -9.56 10.20
N HIS A 13 -5.45 -9.10 11.21
CA HIS A 13 -6.03 -8.73 12.52
C HIS A 13 -6.99 -7.53 12.46
N LEU A 14 -6.98 -6.75 11.38
CA LEU A 14 -7.94 -5.67 11.15
C LEU A 14 -9.20 -6.12 10.38
N GLN A 15 -9.25 -7.37 9.93
CA GLN A 15 -10.42 -7.89 9.22
C GLN A 15 -11.48 -8.38 10.23
N PRO A 16 -12.78 -8.12 9.99
CA PRO A 16 -13.84 -8.52 10.91
C PRO A 16 -13.86 -10.02 11.23
N VAL A 17 -13.44 -10.86 10.29
CA VAL A 17 -13.40 -12.32 10.44
C VAL A 17 -12.34 -12.80 11.44
N PHE A 18 -11.33 -11.98 11.76
CA PHE A 18 -10.25 -12.31 12.69
C PHE A 18 -10.32 -11.54 14.01
N LYS A 19 -11.44 -10.86 14.31
CA LYS A 19 -11.57 -10.00 15.51
C LYS A 19 -11.29 -10.72 16.85
N ASP A 20 -11.55 -12.03 16.91
CA ASP A 20 -11.41 -12.85 18.12
C ASP A 20 -10.12 -13.70 18.11
N CYS A 21 -9.26 -13.52 17.11
CA CYS A 21 -8.00 -14.22 17.01
C CYS A 21 -6.88 -13.49 17.79
N LEU A 22 -5.93 -14.26 18.31
CA LEU A 22 -4.71 -13.68 18.88
C LEU A 22 -3.92 -12.95 17.79
N TYR A 23 -3.41 -11.78 18.14
CA TYR A 23 -2.51 -11.00 17.29
C TYR A 23 -1.24 -10.66 18.08
N PHE A 24 -0.08 -10.93 17.48
CA PHE A 24 1.22 -10.67 18.06
C PHE A 24 1.89 -9.55 17.26
N THR A 25 2.11 -8.41 17.92
CA THR A 25 2.81 -7.27 17.33
C THR A 25 4.31 -7.53 17.27
N HIS A 26 5.03 -6.76 16.45
CA HIS A 26 6.49 -6.87 16.34
C HIS A 26 7.18 -6.29 17.57
N GLU A 27 6.58 -5.25 18.18
CA GLU A 27 7.02 -4.60 19.42
C GLU A 27 5.77 -4.25 20.26
N GLU A 28 5.93 -4.00 21.57
CA GLU A 28 4.79 -3.81 22.52
C GLU A 28 3.76 -2.77 22.06
N ASN A 29 4.20 -1.72 21.36
CA ASN A 29 3.33 -0.64 20.87
C ASN A 29 3.46 -0.42 19.37
N ARG A 30 3.91 -1.43 18.61
CA ARG A 30 4.20 -1.28 17.18
C ARG A 30 3.73 -2.45 16.33
N SER A 31 2.80 -2.14 15.42
CA SER A 31 2.34 -3.04 14.37
C SER A 31 2.90 -2.58 13.02
N VAL A 32 3.98 -3.23 12.58
CA VAL A 32 4.61 -2.93 11.27
C VAL A 32 3.61 -3.06 10.13
N SER A 33 2.71 -4.06 10.19
CA SER A 33 1.70 -4.25 9.16
C SER A 33 0.65 -3.14 9.12
N ASP A 34 0.32 -2.53 10.27
CA ASP A 34 -0.61 -1.39 10.31
C ASP A 34 0.03 -0.12 9.74
N GLU A 35 1.31 0.11 10.05
CA GLU A 35 2.09 1.22 9.48
C GLU A 35 2.18 1.09 7.95
N LEU A 36 2.53 -0.10 7.46
CA LEU A 36 2.59 -0.38 6.02
C LEU A 36 1.22 -0.17 5.37
N PHE A 37 0.13 -0.63 5.98
CA PHE A 37 -1.20 -0.42 5.45
C PHE A 37 -1.63 1.06 5.42
N ALA A 38 -1.28 1.82 6.45
CA ALA A 38 -1.64 3.23 6.55
C ALA A 38 -0.88 4.12 5.56
N GLN A 39 0.35 3.75 5.18
CA GLN A 39 1.25 4.60 4.39
C GLN A 39 1.59 4.02 3.01
N GLY A 40 1.37 2.74 2.79
CA GLY A 40 1.77 2.01 1.60
C GLY A 40 0.77 2.11 0.46
N VAL A 41 1.28 2.27 -0.76
CA VAL A 41 0.51 2.23 -2.00
C VAL A 41 1.19 1.29 -3.00
N CYS A 42 0.39 0.43 -3.64
CA CYS A 42 0.78 -0.32 -4.81
C CYS A 42 0.54 0.54 -6.06
N LEU A 43 1.60 0.75 -6.84
CA LEU A 43 1.56 1.44 -8.13
C LEU A 43 1.41 0.42 -9.28
N PRO A 44 0.96 0.85 -10.47
CA PRO A 44 0.94 -0.01 -11.65
C PRO A 44 2.33 -0.59 -11.94
N SER A 45 2.40 -1.91 -12.04
CA SER A 45 3.64 -2.68 -12.24
C SER A 45 3.48 -3.83 -13.22
N GLY A 46 2.41 -3.80 -14.03
CA GLY A 46 2.17 -4.80 -15.08
C GLY A 46 3.28 -4.82 -16.11
N SER A 47 3.62 -6.01 -16.61
CA SER A 47 4.69 -6.20 -17.62
C SER A 47 4.41 -5.53 -18.98
N SER A 48 3.19 -5.02 -19.19
CA SER A 48 2.79 -4.30 -20.39
C SER A 48 2.99 -2.78 -20.30
N LEU A 49 3.43 -2.24 -19.15
CA LEU A 49 3.65 -0.80 -19.00
C LEU A 49 4.79 -0.32 -19.88
N THR A 50 4.51 0.67 -20.72
CA THR A 50 5.55 1.36 -21.49
C THR A 50 6.38 2.28 -20.58
N GLU A 51 7.58 2.67 -21.03
CA GLU A 51 8.40 3.65 -20.31
C GLU A 51 7.68 5.00 -20.16
N GLU A 52 6.96 5.44 -21.20
CA GLU A 52 6.17 6.69 -21.16
C GLU A 52 5.05 6.63 -20.11
N GLU A 53 4.38 5.48 -19.96
CA GLU A 53 3.38 5.26 -18.93
C GLU A 53 4.01 5.26 -17.53
N GLN A 54 5.17 4.63 -17.37
CA GLN A 54 5.92 4.65 -16.10
C GLN A 54 6.34 6.07 -15.72
N ASP A 55 6.87 6.84 -16.68
CA ASP A 55 7.26 8.24 -16.47
C ASP A 55 6.08 9.11 -16.05
N LYS A 56 4.91 8.89 -16.66
CA LYS A 56 3.68 9.56 -16.24
C LYS A 56 3.33 9.24 -14.79
N VAL A 57 3.44 7.98 -14.36
CA VAL A 57 3.22 7.59 -12.95
C VAL A 57 4.23 8.30 -12.04
N ILE A 58 5.51 8.29 -12.39
CA ILE A 58 6.59 8.92 -11.62
C ILE A 58 6.36 10.42 -11.48
N GLN A 59 6.01 11.12 -12.55
CA GLN A 59 5.76 12.57 -12.55
C GLN A 59 4.57 12.91 -11.65
N VAL A 60 3.48 12.16 -11.75
CA VAL A 60 2.30 12.37 -10.88
C VAL A 60 2.66 12.12 -9.42
N MET A 61 3.38 11.05 -9.11
CA MET A 61 3.82 10.75 -7.74
C MET A 61 4.68 11.87 -7.16
N ARG A 62 5.64 12.39 -7.95
CA ARG A 62 6.46 13.53 -7.54
C ARG A 62 5.63 14.79 -7.28
N SER A 63 4.60 15.06 -8.10
CA SER A 63 3.74 16.24 -7.92
C SER A 63 2.82 16.21 -6.69
N ILE A 64 2.62 15.04 -6.09
CA ILE A 64 1.77 14.86 -4.91
C ILE A 64 2.62 14.81 -3.63
N LEU A 65 3.82 14.22 -3.71
CA LEU A 65 4.70 14.00 -2.55
C LEU A 65 5.73 15.12 -2.34
N ILE A 66 5.99 15.95 -3.36
CA ILE A 66 6.92 17.08 -3.33
C ILE A 66 6.12 18.34 -3.66
#